data_AF-A0A0C2ZWB8-F1
#
_entry.id   AF-A0A0C2ZWB8-F1
#
_cell.length_a   1.000
_cell.length_b   1.000
_cell.length_c   1.000
_cell.angle_alpha   90.00
_cell.angle_beta   90.00
_cell.angle_gamma   90.00
#
_symmetry.space_group_name_H-M   'P 1'
#
loop_
_entity.id
_entity.type
_entity.pdbx_description
1 polymer ?
#
loop_
_entity_poly.entity_id
_entity_poly.type
_entity_poly.pdbx_seq_one_letter_code
_entity_poly.pdbx_strand_id
1 'polypeptide(L)'
;MQLFKVISVKDEIVVGVAKEDAQEIEGLVQLLSIYGYVKVWQYVVGRWDDGVIVQKPVREVLILLSQIVRIEPLETDQMIVPPPTH
;
A
#
# COMPACT_ATOMS: atom_id res chain seq x y z
N MET A 1 4.35 8.42 2.76
CA MET A 1 3.63 7.23 2.24
C MET A 1 2.72 7.64 1.10
N GLN A 2 2.60 6.82 0.07
CA GLN A 2 1.52 6.87 -0.93
C GLN A 2 0.78 5.54 -0.87
N LEU A 3 -0.55 5.57 -0.98
CA LEU A 3 -1.38 4.37 -0.90
C LEU A 3 -1.82 3.92 -2.29
N PHE A 4 -1.86 2.61 -2.46
CA PHE A 4 -2.36 1.96 -3.66
C PHE A 4 -3.36 0.89 -3.28
N LYS A 5 -4.42 0.82 -4.06
CA LYS A 5 -5.31 -0.32 -4.07
C LYS A 5 -4.73 -1.37 -5.01
N VAL A 6 -4.51 -2.58 -4.49
CA VAL A 6 -3.98 -3.71 -5.24
C VAL A 6 -5.09 -4.75 -5.35
N ILE A 7 -5.44 -5.05 -6.59
CA ILE A 7 -6.58 -5.89 -6.92
C ILE A 7 -6.04 -7.21 -7.46
N SER A 8 -6.37 -8.30 -6.78
CA SER A 8 -6.10 -9.66 -7.19
C SER A 8 -7.39 -10.36 -7.62
N VAL A 9 -7.28 -11.60 -8.11
CA VAL A 9 -8.47 -12.42 -8.38
C VAL A 9 -9.18 -12.89 -7.11
N LYS A 10 -8.50 -12.84 -5.94
CA LYS A 10 -9.03 -13.33 -4.66
C LYS A 10 -9.60 -12.20 -3.80
N ASP A 11 -8.97 -11.04 -3.85
CA ASP A 11 -9.22 -9.95 -2.93
C ASP A 11 -8.68 -8.60 -3.45
N GLU A 12 -9.04 -7.56 -2.71
CA GLU A 12 -8.51 -6.21 -2.86
C GLU A 12 -7.90 -5.79 -1.51
N ILE A 13 -6.69 -5.25 -1.55
CA ILE A 13 -6.02 -4.71 -0.36
C ILE A 13 -5.49 -3.31 -0.64
N VAL A 14 -5.41 -2.48 0.39
CA VAL A 14 -4.70 -1.20 0.34
C VAL A 14 -3.30 -1.42 0.87
N VAL A 15 -2.29 -0.93 0.15
CA VAL A 15 -0.89 -0.99 0.58
C VAL A 15 -0.24 0.37 0.53
N GLY A 16 0.76 0.58 1.39
CA GLY A 16 1.56 1.79 1.41
C GLY A 16 2.96 1.55 0.86
N VAL A 17 3.40 2.47 0.00
CA VAL A 17 4.76 2.54 -0.55
C VAL A 17 5.40 3.86 -0.11
N ALA A 18 6.69 3.83 0.28
CA ALA A 18 7.41 5.04 0.65
C ALA A 18 7.39 6.04 -0.52
N LYS A 19 7.32 7.35 -0.24
CA LYS A 19 7.13 8.36 -1.31
C LYS A 19 8.30 8.38 -2.30
N GLU A 20 9.52 8.11 -1.81
CA GLU A 20 10.72 7.97 -2.62
C GLU A 20 10.66 6.80 -3.62
N ASP A 21 10.01 5.71 -3.22
CA ASP A 21 9.87 4.49 -4.01
C ASP A 21 8.62 4.47 -4.89
N ALA A 22 7.61 5.26 -4.52
CA ALA A 22 6.34 5.30 -5.23
C ALA A 22 6.49 6.00 -6.58
N GLN A 23 7.10 7.20 -6.64
CA GLN A 23 7.09 8.07 -7.84
C GLN A 23 5.79 7.89 -8.67
N GLU A 24 4.64 8.04 -7.99
CA GLU A 24 3.31 7.67 -8.49
C GLU A 24 3.08 6.16 -8.67
N ILE A 25 2.36 5.73 -9.70
CA ILE A 25 2.12 4.30 -9.95
C ILE A 25 3.33 3.62 -10.59
N GLU A 26 4.17 4.40 -11.29
CA GLU A 26 5.26 3.88 -12.11
C GLU A 26 6.39 3.28 -11.28
N GLY A 27 6.75 3.88 -10.13
CA GLY A 27 7.78 3.34 -9.26
C GLY A 27 7.42 1.98 -8.65
N LEU A 28 6.17 1.83 -8.19
CA LEU A 28 5.67 0.52 -7.71
C LEU A 28 5.68 -0.54 -8.83
N VAL A 29 5.25 -0.17 -10.03
CA VAL A 29 5.27 -1.07 -11.20
C VAL A 29 6.72 -1.44 -11.59
N GLN A 30 7.66 -0.50 -11.50
CA GLN A 30 9.07 -0.74 -11.79
C GLN A 30 9.68 -1.74 -10.80
N LEU A 31 9.43 -1.57 -9.50
CA LEU A 31 9.88 -2.51 -8.46
C LEU A 31 9.33 -3.93 -8.71
N LEU A 32 8.03 -4.03 -8.98
CA LEU A 32 7.38 -5.30 -9.32
C LEU A 32 7.95 -5.94 -10.60
N SER A 33 8.28 -5.13 -11.61
CA SER A 33 8.82 -5.61 -12.88
C SER A 33 10.25 -6.14 -12.75
N ILE A 34 11.06 -5.53 -11.88
CA ILE A 34 12.46 -5.93 -11.64
C ILE A 34 12.51 -7.22 -10.80
N TYR A 35 11.76 -7.26 -9.70
CA TYR A 35 11.90 -8.33 -8.70
C TYR A 35 10.83 -9.42 -8.81
N GLY A 36 9.75 -9.18 -9.54
CA GLY A 36 8.56 -10.05 -9.60
C GLY A 36 7.67 -9.97 -8.35
N TYR A 37 8.15 -9.32 -7.29
CA TYR A 37 7.42 -9.10 -6.05
C TYR A 37 7.89 -7.81 -5.36
N VAL A 38 7.11 -7.34 -4.39
CA VAL A 38 7.50 -6.23 -3.50
C VAL A 38 6.96 -6.47 -2.09
N LYS A 39 7.77 -6.17 -1.07
CA LYS A 39 7.35 -6.20 0.34
C LYS A 39 6.86 -4.81 0.73
N VAL A 40 5.62 -4.73 1.21
CA VAL A 40 4.94 -3.47 1.57
C VAL A 40 4.08 -3.64 2.82
N TRP A 41 3.65 -2.55 3.43
CA TRP A 41 2.65 -2.60 4.51
C TRP A 41 1.24 -2.58 3.95
N GLN A 42 0.37 -3.47 4.43
CA GLN A 42 -1.07 -3.38 4.24
C GLN A 42 -1.66 -2.32 5.16
N TYR A 43 -2.58 -1.52 4.63
CA TYR A 43 -3.32 -0.47 5.31
C TYR A 43 -4.80 -0.79 5.39
N VAL A 44 -5.45 -0.33 6.46
CA VAL A 44 -6.90 -0.35 6.63
C VAL A 44 -7.38 0.98 7.20
N VAL A 45 -8.65 1.31 6.98
CA VAL A 45 -9.31 2.40 7.69
C VAL A 45 -9.47 2.00 9.15
N GLY A 46 -8.95 2.83 10.05
CA GLY A 46 -9.02 2.62 11.49
C GLY A 46 -9.27 3.93 12.24
N ARG A 47 -9.20 3.86 13.57
CA ARG A 47 -9.23 5.03 14.44
C ARG A 47 -7.87 5.20 15.13
N TRP A 48 -7.45 6.45 15.29
CA TRP A 48 -6.33 6.85 16.14
C TRP A 48 -6.79 7.02 17.60
N ASP A 49 -5.85 7.30 18.51
CA ASP A 49 -6.09 7.37 19.97
C ASP A 49 -7.13 8.42 20.38
N ASP A 50 -7.27 9.48 19.58
CA ASP A 50 -8.24 10.57 19.75
C ASP A 50 -9.58 10.33 19.02
N GLY A 51 -9.74 9.16 18.39
CA GLY A 51 -10.92 8.79 17.61
C GLY A 51 -10.91 9.28 16.16
N VAL A 52 -9.85 9.96 15.70
CA VAL A 52 -9.70 10.40 14.32
C VAL A 52 -9.63 9.21 13.37
N ILE A 53 -10.33 9.29 12.25
CA ILE A 53 -10.30 8.26 11.20
C ILE A 53 -8.99 8.39 10.42
N VAL A 54 -8.24 7.29 10.34
CA VAL A 54 -6.91 7.24 9.73
C VAL A 54 -6.75 6.01 8.83
N GLN A 55 -5.78 6.07 7.93
CA GLN A 55 -5.24 4.88 7.27
C GLN A 55 -4.11 4.32 8.14
N LYS A 56 -4.35 3.13 8.72
CA LYS A 56 -3.43 2.50 9.68
C LYS A 56 -2.73 1.29 9.07
N PRO A 57 -1.40 1.18 9.19
CA PRO A 57 -0.68 -0.03 8.80
C PRO A 57 -1.01 -1.17 9.76
N VAL A 58 -1.26 -2.37 9.23
CA VAL A 58 -1.68 -3.54 10.03
C VAL A 58 -0.70 -4.70 9.99
N ARG A 59 -0.04 -4.95 8.86
CA ARG A 59 0.96 -6.00 8.69
C ARG A 59 1.77 -5.78 7.42
N GLU A 60 2.96 -6.35 7.36
CA GLU A 60 3.69 -6.50 6.10
C GLU A 60 3.05 -7.60 5.23
N VAL A 61 3.06 -7.38 3.93
CA VAL A 61 2.62 -8.35 2.91
C VAL A 61 3.61 -8.37 1.75
N LEU A 62 3.69 -9.53 1.09
CA LEU A 62 4.39 -9.66 -0.18
C LEU A 62 3.35 -9.62 -1.29
N ILE A 63 3.49 -8.66 -2.23
CA ILE A 63 2.68 -8.65 -3.43
C ILE A 63 3.50 -9.28 -4.55
N LEU A 64 2.94 -10.26 -5.25
CA LEU A 64 3.57 -10.90 -6.40
C LEU A 64 2.92 -10.40 -7.69
N LEU A 65 3.72 -9.94 -8.65
CA LEU A 65 3.24 -9.40 -9.94
C LEU A 65 2.32 -10.40 -10.65
N SER A 66 2.63 -11.70 -10.59
CA SER A 66 1.85 -12.78 -11.21
C SER A 66 0.45 -12.98 -10.63
N GLN A 67 0.11 -12.31 -9.53
CA GLN A 67 -1.20 -12.42 -8.86
C GLN A 67 -2.00 -11.11 -8.91
N ILE A 68 -1.44 -10.04 -9.50
CA ILE A 68 -2.08 -8.73 -9.59
C ILE A 68 -2.88 -8.67 -10.90
N VAL A 69 -4.13 -8.24 -10.80
CA VAL A 69 -4.97 -7.90 -11.96
C VAL A 69 -4.85 -6.42 -12.28
N ARG A 70 -4.80 -5.56 -11.25
CA ARG A 70 -4.73 -4.10 -11.41
C ARG A 70 -4.17 -3.42 -10.16
N ILE A 71 -3.55 -2.27 -10.34
CA ILE A 71 -3.12 -1.36 -9.27
C ILE A 71 -3.76 0.00 -9.54
N GLU A 72 -4.32 0.63 -8.52
CA GLU A 72 -4.92 1.97 -8.60
C GLU A 72 -4.32 2.85 -7.50
N PRO A 73 -3.97 4.13 -7.77
CA PRO A 73 -3.66 5.08 -6.71
C PRO A 73 -4.88 5.26 -5.80
N LEU A 74 -4.66 5.32 -4.49
CA LEU A 74 -5.71 5.62 -3.52
C LEU A 74 -5.53 7.04 -2.98
N GLU A 75 -6.30 7.97 -3.53
CA GLU A 75 -6.45 9.32 -2.99
C GLU A 75 -7.33 9.28 -1.72
N THR A 76 -6.87 9.92 -0.65
CA THR A 76 -7.57 9.93 0.63
C THR A 76 -7.26 11.22 1.40
N ASP A 77 -8.29 11.84 1.96
CA ASP A 77 -8.15 12.98 2.88
C ASP A 77 -7.79 12.54 4.30
N GLN A 78 -7.81 11.22 4.57
CA GLN A 78 -7.47 10.66 5.88
C GLN A 78 -5.96 10.74 6.12
N MET A 79 -5.57 11.04 7.36
CA MET A 79 -4.18 10.94 7.78
C MET A 79 -3.66 9.51 7.57
N ILE A 80 -2.49 9.38 6.94
CA ILE A 80 -1.81 8.10 6.75
C ILE A 80 -0.78 7.93 7.86
N VAL A 81 -1.00 6.94 8.73
CA VAL A 81 -0.09 6.62 9.83
C VAL A 81 1.18 5.95 9.25
N PRO A 82 2.39 6.36 9.65
CA PRO A 82 3.60 5.67 9.23
C PRO A 82 3.67 4.24 9.78
N PRO A 83 4.26 3.29 9.04
CA PRO A 83 4.51 1.95 9.56
C PRO A 83 5.48 2.01 10.75
N PRO A 84 5.43 1.03 11.66
CA PRO A 84 6.40 0.93 12.75
C PRO A 84 7.83 0.89 12.21
N THR A 85 8.74 1.68 12.78
CA THR A 85 10.18 1.51 12.55
C THR A 85 10.63 0.21 13.22
N HIS A 86 11.16 -0.71 12.43
CA HIS A 86 11.92 -1.86 12.91
C HIS A 86 13.37 -1.49 13.15
#